data_AF-A0A3A0AHG7-F1
#
_entry.id   AF-A0A3A0AHG7-F1
#
_cell.length_a   1.000
_cell.length_b   1.000
_cell.length_c   1.000
_cell.angle_alpha   90.00
_cell.angle_beta   90.00
_cell.angle_gamma   90.00
#
_symmetry.space_group_name_H-M   'P 1'
#
loop_
_entity.id
_entity.type
_entity.pdbx_description
1 polymer ?
#
loop_
_entity_poly.entity_id
_entity_poly.type
_entity_poly.pdbx_seq_one_letter_code
_entity_poly.pdbx_strand_id
1 'polypeptide(L)'
;MVAMPATRLRASDTGAPAASLRARIAILSAWYPEPRDKASLRARIAILSAWYPEPRDNGAKHRLRATIDALVELGDVHVVVFLDETERQAVEGVPVAGVAGLAVLPLPEFHPYSPRAVLAGLSATPRSLNATWDPCIAAQLRRFIIERGIDTVIAADMRTVRYLLSLPEEITLIFDE
;
A
#
# COMPACT_ATOMS: atom_id res chain seq x y z
N MET A 1 -0.36 19.40 -66.36
CA MET A 1 -1.53 20.09 -65.78
C MET A 1 -1.40 19.97 -64.26
N VAL A 2 -0.53 20.80 -63.63
CA VAL A 2 -0.85 22.07 -62.92
C VAL A 2 -1.83 21.81 -61.77
N ALA A 3 -1.66 22.22 -60.52
CA ALA A 3 -0.58 22.67 -59.63
C ALA A 3 -1.21 22.63 -58.22
N MET A 4 -0.41 22.61 -57.16
CA MET A 4 -0.91 22.86 -55.79
C MET A 4 -1.59 24.24 -55.69
N PRO A 5 -2.42 24.43 -54.65
CA PRO A 5 -2.32 25.64 -53.86
C PRO A 5 -1.89 25.33 -52.43
N ALA A 6 -0.85 26.02 -51.98
CA ALA A 6 -0.62 26.27 -50.58
C ALA A 6 -1.50 27.47 -50.16
N THR A 7 -2.19 27.38 -49.03
CA THR A 7 -2.69 28.56 -48.34
C THR A 7 -2.55 28.35 -46.84
N ARG A 8 -1.66 29.15 -46.25
CA ARG A 8 -1.51 29.33 -44.80
C ARG A 8 -2.79 29.95 -44.23
N LEU A 9 -3.18 29.55 -43.03
CA LEU A 9 -3.88 30.44 -42.10
C LEU A 9 -3.41 30.17 -40.67
N ARG A 10 -3.27 31.29 -39.96
CA ARG A 10 -2.68 31.52 -38.64
C ARG A 10 -3.55 31.02 -37.49
N ALA A 11 -2.92 30.96 -36.32
CA ALA A 11 -3.50 30.78 -35.00
C ALA A 11 -4.69 31.72 -34.68
N SER A 12 -5.71 31.15 -34.05
CA SER A 12 -6.60 31.73 -33.03
C SER A 12 -7.64 30.66 -32.71
N ASP A 13 -7.58 30.00 -31.56
CA ASP A 13 -8.16 30.44 -30.28
C ASP A 13 -9.46 29.67 -30.02
N THR A 14 -9.67 29.35 -28.74
CA THR A 14 -10.91 28.92 -28.07
C THR A 14 -11.71 27.70 -28.58
N GLY A 15 -11.65 26.61 -27.80
CA GLY A 15 -12.86 25.89 -27.37
C GLY A 15 -13.20 24.53 -28.02
N ALA A 16 -12.81 23.42 -27.37
CA ALA A 16 -13.50 22.12 -27.45
C ALA A 16 -13.10 21.21 -26.25
N PRO A 17 -13.92 20.24 -25.82
CA PRO A 17 -15.00 20.49 -24.88
C PRO A 17 -14.97 19.52 -23.68
N ALA A 18 -15.76 19.82 -22.65
CA ALA A 18 -16.02 18.99 -21.45
C ALA A 18 -16.50 17.53 -21.71
N ALA A 19 -16.64 17.12 -22.99
CA ALA A 19 -16.99 15.77 -23.41
C ALA A 19 -15.87 14.74 -23.14
N SER A 20 -14.59 15.16 -23.15
CA SER A 20 -13.45 14.26 -22.92
C SER A 20 -13.31 13.84 -21.45
N LEU A 21 -13.71 14.70 -20.51
CA LEU A 21 -13.63 14.43 -19.08
C LEU A 21 -14.73 13.47 -18.63
N ARG A 22 -15.96 13.64 -19.13
CA ARG A 22 -17.08 12.73 -18.82
C ARG A 22 -16.85 11.33 -19.36
N ALA A 23 -16.30 11.20 -20.56
CA ALA A 23 -15.93 9.90 -21.14
C ALA A 23 -14.81 9.21 -20.34
N ARG A 24 -13.79 9.97 -19.89
CA ARG A 24 -12.72 9.44 -19.03
C ARG A 24 -13.21 9.08 -17.62
N ILE A 25 -14.11 9.88 -17.04
CA ILE A 25 -14.76 9.58 -15.76
C ILE A 25 -15.62 8.33 -15.89
N ALA A 26 -16.39 8.17 -16.98
CA ALA A 26 -17.22 6.98 -17.23
C ALA A 26 -16.39 5.70 -17.40
N ILE A 27 -15.25 5.77 -18.09
CA ILE A 27 -14.32 4.64 -18.23
C ILE A 27 -13.69 4.29 -16.89
N LEU A 28 -13.32 5.28 -16.07
CA LEU A 28 -12.78 5.00 -14.73
C LEU A 28 -13.86 4.43 -13.79
N SER A 29 -15.07 4.98 -13.79
CA SER A 29 -16.17 4.50 -12.92
C SER A 29 -16.72 3.13 -13.31
N ALA A 30 -16.52 2.66 -14.55
CA ALA A 30 -16.83 1.28 -14.93
C ALA A 30 -15.85 0.24 -14.37
N TRP A 31 -14.66 0.66 -13.93
CA TRP A 31 -13.59 -0.20 -13.40
C TRP A 31 -13.43 -0.11 -11.87
N TYR A 32 -14.09 0.84 -11.22
CA TYR A 32 -14.10 0.98 -9.76
C TYR A 32 -15.51 0.70 -9.23
N PRO A 33 -15.68 -0.22 -8.26
CA PRO A 33 -16.97 -0.37 -7.58
C PRO A 33 -17.40 0.97 -6.98
N GLU A 34 -18.71 1.24 -7.04
CA GLU A 34 -19.33 2.48 -6.55
C GLU A 34 -18.72 2.91 -5.20
N PRO A 35 -18.32 4.17 -5.07
CA PRO A 35 -17.72 4.65 -3.83
C PRO A 35 -18.73 4.52 -2.69
N ARG A 36 -18.37 3.73 -1.67
CA ARG A 36 -19.06 3.71 -0.36
C ARG A 36 -19.21 5.17 0.12
N ASP A 37 -20.42 5.55 0.53
CA ASP A 37 -20.89 6.89 0.91
C ASP A 37 -19.80 7.95 1.18
N LYS A 38 -19.59 8.84 0.22
CA LYS A 38 -18.49 9.83 0.16
C LYS A 38 -18.64 11.07 1.06
N ALA A 39 -19.64 11.16 1.91
CA ALA A 39 -20.03 12.44 2.50
C ALA A 39 -19.22 12.89 3.75
N SER A 40 -18.36 12.06 4.34
CA SER A 40 -17.56 12.49 5.52
C SER A 40 -16.30 11.67 5.84
N LEU A 41 -15.86 10.76 4.97
CA LEU A 41 -14.85 9.76 5.35
C LEU A 41 -13.44 10.23 5.00
N ARG A 42 -12.67 10.62 6.02
CA ARG A 42 -11.21 10.59 5.95
C ARG A 42 -10.76 9.19 5.55
N ALA A 43 -9.81 9.07 4.62
CA ALA A 43 -9.28 7.78 4.20
C ALA A 43 -8.69 7.04 5.42
N ARG A 44 -8.92 5.73 5.55
CA ARG A 44 -8.39 4.93 6.67
C ARG A 44 -7.37 3.96 6.13
N ILE A 45 -6.11 4.34 6.25
CA ILE A 45 -5.01 3.73 5.52
C ILE A 45 -4.14 2.95 6.51
N ALA A 46 -3.72 1.74 6.17
CA ALA A 46 -2.61 1.09 6.85
C ALA A 46 -1.39 0.97 5.95
N ILE A 47 -0.21 1.23 6.50
CA ILE A 47 1.06 0.99 5.83
C ILE A 47 1.72 -0.21 6.51
N LEU A 48 2.01 -1.25 5.73
CA LEU A 48 2.78 -2.41 6.15
C LEU A 48 4.26 -2.18 5.83
N SER A 49 5.12 -2.40 6.81
CA SER A 49 6.57 -2.21 6.64
C SER A 49 7.37 -3.20 7.47
N ALA A 50 8.49 -3.69 6.94
CA ALA A 50 9.51 -4.42 7.69
C ALA A 50 10.53 -3.48 8.36
N TRP A 51 10.28 -2.17 8.34
CA TRP A 51 11.11 -1.14 8.93
C TRP A 51 10.29 -0.23 9.84
N TYR A 52 10.80 0.02 11.06
CA TYR A 52 10.29 1.10 11.88
C TYR A 52 10.71 2.46 11.30
N PRO A 53 9.81 3.45 11.15
CA PRO A 53 10.07 4.68 10.38
C PRO A 53 11.10 5.62 11.01
N GLU A 54 11.48 5.41 12.27
CA GLU A 54 12.41 6.26 13.01
C GLU A 54 13.53 5.43 13.67
N PRO A 55 14.70 6.01 13.95
CA PRO A 55 15.21 7.21 13.32
C PRO A 55 15.40 7.00 11.81
N ARG A 56 15.29 8.07 11.02
CA ARG A 56 15.50 8.06 9.56
C ARG A 56 16.98 7.88 9.21
N ASP A 57 17.51 6.68 9.44
CA ASP A 57 18.94 6.35 9.29
C ASP A 57 19.29 5.68 7.96
N ASN A 58 18.30 5.37 7.13
CA ASN A 58 18.50 4.74 5.83
C ASN A 58 17.41 5.12 4.82
N GLY A 59 17.66 4.83 3.53
CA GLY A 59 16.77 5.21 2.44
C GLY A 59 15.34 4.65 2.53
N ALA A 60 15.18 3.43 3.05
CA ALA A 60 13.86 2.82 3.21
C ALA A 60 13.04 3.56 4.29
N LYS A 61 13.65 3.87 5.44
CA LYS A 61 13.01 4.66 6.51
C LYS A 61 12.68 6.08 6.06
N HIS A 62 13.57 6.72 5.28
CA HIS A 62 13.29 8.02 4.69
C HIS A 62 12.06 8.00 3.78
N ARG A 63 11.97 7.00 2.88
CA ARG A 63 10.83 6.85 1.98
C ARG A 63 9.54 6.56 2.74
N LEU A 64 9.55 5.57 3.62
CA LEU A 64 8.41 5.21 4.46
C LEU A 64 7.87 6.44 5.19
N ARG A 65 8.77 7.23 5.78
CA ARG A 65 8.37 8.41 6.54
C ARG A 65 7.83 9.53 5.65
N ALA A 66 8.38 9.74 4.47
CA ALA A 66 7.82 10.65 3.48
C ALA A 66 6.42 10.20 3.01
N THR A 67 6.22 8.90 2.81
CA THR A 67 4.92 8.32 2.49
C THR A 67 3.92 8.55 3.62
N ILE A 68 4.30 8.33 4.88
CA ILE A 68 3.43 8.63 6.03
C ILE A 68 3.10 10.13 6.05
N ASP A 69 4.10 11.01 5.92
CA ASP A 69 3.93 12.48 5.95
C ASP A 69 2.96 12.96 4.85
N ALA A 70 2.99 12.34 3.67
CA ALA A 70 2.07 12.66 2.58
C ALA A 70 0.63 12.15 2.83
N LEU A 71 0.48 10.99 3.45
CA LEU A 71 -0.82 10.33 3.62
C LEU A 71 -1.59 10.83 4.84
N VAL A 72 -0.92 11.32 5.89
CA VAL A 72 -1.60 11.90 7.06
C VAL A 72 -2.43 13.14 6.71
N GLU A 73 -2.06 13.85 5.64
CA GLU A 73 -2.86 14.96 5.11
C GLU A 73 -4.15 14.49 4.42
N LEU A 74 -4.21 13.22 3.99
CA LEU A 74 -5.34 12.64 3.27
C LEU A 74 -6.30 11.87 4.20
N GLY A 75 -5.85 11.45 5.38
CA GLY A 75 -6.70 10.70 6.31
C GLY A 75 -5.98 10.13 7.53
N ASP A 76 -6.65 9.16 8.16
CA ASP A 76 -6.15 8.48 9.34
C ASP A 76 -5.18 7.37 8.91
N VAL A 77 -3.89 7.62 9.09
CA VAL A 77 -2.83 6.66 8.76
C VAL A 77 -2.52 5.80 9.97
N HIS A 78 -2.60 4.49 9.79
CA HIS A 78 -2.09 3.47 10.70
C HIS A 78 -0.81 2.87 10.13
N VAL A 79 0.12 2.49 11.00
CA VAL A 79 1.34 1.82 10.59
C VAL A 79 1.38 0.45 11.25
N VAL A 80 1.64 -0.59 10.48
CA VAL A 80 1.90 -1.94 10.96
C VAL A 80 3.33 -2.31 10.59
N VAL A 81 4.18 -2.44 11.60
CA VAL A 81 5.58 -2.82 11.41
C VAL A 81 5.79 -4.28 11.77
N PHE A 82 6.56 -4.99 10.96
CA PHE A 82 6.99 -6.36 11.21
C PHE A 82 8.45 -6.33 11.62
N LEU A 83 8.71 -6.60 12.91
CA LEU A 83 10.04 -6.47 13.50
C LEU A 83 10.47 -7.76 14.18
N ASP A 84 11.78 -8.01 14.20
CA ASP A 84 12.33 -9.06 15.05
C ASP A 84 12.17 -8.72 16.55
N GLU A 85 12.54 -9.64 17.43
CA GLU A 85 12.40 -9.43 18.87
C GLU A 85 13.25 -8.27 19.40
N THR A 86 14.47 -8.11 18.88
CA THR A 86 15.41 -7.09 19.36
C THR A 86 14.93 -5.69 18.95
N GLU A 87 14.52 -5.55 17.69
CA GLU A 87 13.96 -4.30 17.17
C GLU A 87 12.63 -3.96 17.85
N ARG A 88 11.76 -4.94 18.09
CA ARG A 88 10.48 -4.74 18.78
C ARG A 88 10.68 -4.19 20.19
N GLN A 89 11.63 -4.74 20.94
CA GLN A 89 11.98 -4.23 22.27
C GLN A 89 12.52 -2.80 22.22
N ALA A 90 13.31 -2.46 21.19
CA ALA A 90 13.86 -1.13 21.02
C ALA A 90 12.81 -0.04 20.73
N VAL A 91 11.68 -0.41 20.12
CA VAL A 91 10.61 0.52 19.71
C VAL A 91 9.32 0.34 20.52
N GLU A 92 9.32 -0.52 21.53
CA GLU A 92 8.15 -0.78 22.35
C GLU A 92 7.67 0.50 23.03
N GLY A 93 6.39 0.84 22.83
CA GLY A 93 5.80 2.06 23.38
C GLY A 93 6.28 3.37 22.74
N VAL A 94 7.17 3.31 21.74
CA VAL A 94 7.59 4.50 20.99
C VAL A 94 6.51 4.82 19.96
N PRO A 95 5.86 5.99 20.02
CA PRO A 95 4.86 6.35 19.03
C PRO A 95 5.53 6.84 17.74
N VAL A 96 4.83 6.67 16.62
CA VAL A 96 5.20 7.31 15.36
C VAL A 96 4.43 8.63 15.26
N ALA A 97 5.13 9.75 15.06
CA ALA A 97 4.47 11.05 14.99
C ALA A 97 3.48 11.14 13.81
N GLY A 98 2.31 11.73 14.06
CA GLY A 98 1.28 12.00 13.04
C GLY A 98 0.39 10.82 12.65
N VAL A 99 0.66 9.60 13.14
CA VAL A 99 -0.16 8.42 12.80
C VAL A 99 -1.30 8.24 13.79
N ALA A 100 -2.45 7.78 13.31
CA ALA A 100 -3.63 7.45 14.11
C ALA A 100 -3.44 6.18 14.95
N GLY A 101 -2.50 5.30 14.56
CA GLY A 101 -2.12 4.16 15.39
C GLY A 101 -0.93 3.39 14.84
N LEU A 102 -0.28 2.65 15.74
CA LEU A 102 0.84 1.78 15.44
C LEU A 102 0.51 0.36 15.93
N ALA A 103 0.77 -0.63 15.10
CA ALA A 103 0.84 -2.03 15.51
C ALA A 103 2.25 -2.55 15.22
N VAL A 104 2.83 -3.25 16.18
CA VAL A 104 4.11 -3.95 16.02
C VAL A 104 3.83 -5.44 16.05
N LEU A 105 4.09 -6.12 14.94
CA LEU A 105 3.92 -7.55 14.78
C LEU A 105 5.30 -8.21 14.67
N PRO A 106 5.42 -9.49 15.07
CA PRO A 106 6.66 -10.22 14.86
C PRO A 106 6.93 -10.38 13.35
N LEU A 107 8.19 -10.23 12.94
CA LEU A 107 8.67 -10.67 11.64
C LEU A 107 9.11 -12.14 11.74
N PRO A 108 8.48 -13.09 11.03
CA PRO A 108 8.91 -14.48 11.10
C PRO A 108 10.33 -14.66 10.60
N GLU A 109 11.16 -15.35 11.39
CA GLU A 109 12.51 -15.73 10.98
C GLU A 109 12.46 -16.78 9.86
N PHE A 110 13.33 -16.62 8.87
CA PHE A 110 13.50 -17.64 7.84
C PHE A 110 14.23 -18.85 8.44
N HIS A 111 13.51 -19.95 8.63
CA HIS A 111 14.09 -21.24 9.03
C HIS A 111 14.23 -22.18 7.82
N PRO A 112 15.41 -22.22 7.15
CA PRO A 112 15.63 -22.98 5.91
C PRO A 112 15.47 -24.51 6.07
N TYR A 113 15.61 -25.03 7.30
CA TYR A 113 15.55 -26.46 7.60
C TYR A 113 14.24 -26.90 8.26
N SER A 114 13.23 -26.02 8.32
CA SER A 114 11.93 -26.43 8.86
C SER A 114 11.25 -27.43 7.90
N PRO A 115 10.43 -28.37 8.40
CA PRO A 115 9.63 -29.26 7.56
C PRO A 115 8.76 -28.48 6.56
N ARG A 116 8.31 -27.27 6.95
CA ARG A 116 7.63 -26.30 6.08
C ARG A 116 8.52 -25.80 4.94
N ALA A 117 9.79 -25.50 5.18
CA ALA A 117 10.72 -25.04 4.14
C ALA A 117 11.05 -26.14 3.11
N VAL A 118 11.14 -27.40 3.56
CA VAL A 118 11.32 -28.55 2.66
C VAL A 118 10.09 -28.75 1.76
N LEU A 119 8.88 -28.67 2.33
CA LEU A 119 7.63 -28.77 1.57
C LEU A 119 7.35 -27.54 0.68
N ALA A 120 7.79 -26.35 1.10
CA ALA A 120 7.73 -25.13 0.27
C ALA A 120 8.60 -25.23 -1.00
N GLY A 121 9.58 -26.14 -1.03
CA GLY A 121 10.32 -26.49 -2.24
C GLY A 121 9.46 -27.06 -3.38
N LEU A 122 8.25 -27.55 -3.06
CA LEU A 122 7.26 -28.06 -4.02
C LEU A 122 6.15 -27.04 -4.34
N SER A 123 6.24 -25.83 -3.78
CA SER A 123 5.22 -24.80 -3.97
C SER A 123 5.49 -23.94 -5.22
N ALA A 124 4.42 -23.52 -5.89
CA ALA A 124 4.47 -22.54 -6.97
C ALA A 124 4.78 -21.11 -6.47
N THR A 125 4.78 -20.86 -5.16
CA THR A 125 5.17 -19.55 -4.61
C THR A 125 6.68 -19.46 -4.33
N PRO A 126 7.34 -18.35 -4.67
CA PRO A 126 8.76 -18.12 -4.37
C PRO A 126 9.09 -18.41 -2.90
N ARG A 127 10.22 -19.11 -2.66
CA ARG A 127 10.64 -19.49 -1.30
C ARG A 127 10.77 -18.29 -0.36
N SER A 128 11.21 -17.14 -0.86
CA SER A 128 11.30 -15.88 -0.11
C SER A 128 9.96 -15.39 0.42
N LEU A 129 8.85 -15.66 -0.28
CA LEU A 129 7.50 -15.31 0.17
C LEU A 129 6.90 -16.37 1.11
N ASN A 130 7.29 -17.64 0.99
CA ASN A 130 6.85 -18.70 1.92
C ASN A 130 7.57 -18.62 3.27
N ALA A 131 8.81 -18.16 3.25
CA ALA A 131 9.68 -18.01 4.42
C ALA A 131 9.09 -17.15 5.54
N THR A 132 8.42 -16.06 5.17
CA THR A 132 8.00 -15.01 6.10
C THR A 132 6.51 -15.07 6.47
N TRP A 133 5.82 -16.16 6.09
CA TRP A 133 4.39 -16.32 6.32
C TRP A 133 4.07 -17.01 7.63
N ASP A 134 3.31 -16.33 8.49
CA ASP A 134 2.69 -16.91 9.67
C ASP A 134 1.18 -16.64 9.67
N PRO A 135 0.32 -17.69 9.68
CA PRO A 135 -1.14 -17.52 9.71
C PRO A 135 -1.64 -16.83 10.99
N CYS A 136 -0.94 -16.97 12.13
CA CYS A 136 -1.30 -16.28 13.37
C CYS A 136 -1.04 -14.78 13.26
N ILE A 137 0.06 -14.38 12.62
CA ILE A 137 0.37 -12.97 12.37
C ILE A 137 -0.60 -12.38 11.34
N ALA A 138 -0.95 -13.14 10.31
CA ALA A 138 -1.95 -12.74 9.34
C ALA A 138 -3.34 -12.53 9.97
N ALA A 139 -3.73 -13.40 10.92
CA ALA A 139 -4.97 -13.24 11.67
C ALA A 139 -4.96 -11.98 12.55
N GLN A 140 -3.82 -11.67 13.19
CA GLN A 140 -3.65 -10.44 13.97
C GLN A 140 -3.74 -9.19 13.08
N LEU A 141 -3.07 -9.19 11.93
CA LEU A 141 -3.16 -8.11 10.95
C LEU A 141 -4.59 -7.90 10.47
N ARG A 142 -5.28 -8.99 10.08
CA ARG A 142 -6.67 -8.93 9.61
C ARG A 142 -7.59 -8.35 10.69
N ARG A 143 -7.41 -8.79 11.94
CA ARG A 143 -8.15 -8.25 13.08
C ARG A 143 -7.91 -6.75 13.25
N PHE A 144 -6.65 -6.32 13.20
CA PHE A 144 -6.29 -4.90 13.28
C PHE A 144 -6.97 -4.08 12.16
N ILE A 145 -6.94 -4.56 10.92
CA ILE A 145 -7.58 -3.91 9.77
C ILE A 145 -9.08 -3.76 9.97
N ILE A 146 -9.76 -4.83 10.36
CA ILE A 146 -11.22 -4.83 10.57
C ILE A 146 -11.61 -3.92 11.74
N GLU A 147 -10.95 -4.05 12.90
CA GLU A 147 -11.26 -3.27 14.10
C GLU A 147 -11.05 -1.76 13.89
N ARG A 148 -10.07 -1.39 13.07
CA ARG A 148 -9.81 0.02 12.72
C ARG A 148 -10.61 0.49 11.50
N GLY A 149 -11.39 -0.38 10.86
CA GLY A 149 -12.15 -0.06 9.66
C GLY A 149 -11.26 0.46 8.53
N ILE A 150 -10.03 -0.07 8.43
CA ILE A 150 -9.09 0.28 7.36
C ILE A 150 -9.67 -0.19 6.03
N ASP A 151 -9.67 0.68 5.03
CA ASP A 151 -10.19 0.40 3.69
C ASP A 151 -9.09 0.30 2.63
N THR A 152 -7.87 0.77 2.97
CA THR A 152 -6.72 0.83 2.08
C THR A 152 -5.47 0.34 2.81
N VAL A 153 -4.74 -0.59 2.20
CA VAL A 153 -3.48 -1.09 2.75
C VAL A 153 -2.37 -0.94 1.72
N ILE A 154 -1.26 -0.36 2.16
CA ILE A 154 -0.06 -0.11 1.35
C ILE A 154 1.07 -0.97 1.92
N ALA A 155 1.64 -1.87 1.12
CA ALA A 155 2.86 -2.57 1.47
C ALA A 155 4.07 -1.78 0.95
N ALA A 156 4.93 -1.33 1.88
CA ALA A 156 6.10 -0.50 1.58
C ALA A 156 7.36 -1.30 1.21
N ASP A 157 7.29 -2.64 1.32
CA ASP A 157 8.39 -3.53 0.94
C ASP A 157 7.90 -4.96 0.67
N MET A 158 8.72 -5.71 -0.07
CA MET A 158 8.42 -7.06 -0.53
C MET A 158 8.18 -8.08 0.60
N ARG A 159 8.73 -7.87 1.81
CA ARG A 159 8.59 -8.82 2.93
C ARG A 159 7.15 -8.84 3.45
N THR A 160 6.39 -7.78 3.23
CA THR A 160 5.00 -7.64 3.67
C THR A 160 3.96 -8.02 2.61
N VAL A 161 4.37 -8.21 1.35
CA VAL A 161 3.48 -8.50 0.21
C VAL A 161 2.55 -9.67 0.48
N ARG A 162 3.06 -10.74 1.11
CA ARG A 162 2.20 -11.91 1.36
C ARG A 162 1.11 -11.63 2.38
N TYR A 163 1.39 -10.79 3.36
CA TYR A 163 0.38 -10.32 4.31
C TYR A 163 -0.65 -9.44 3.60
N LEU A 164 -0.22 -8.56 2.69
CA LEU A 164 -1.11 -7.78 1.83
C LEU A 164 -2.05 -8.69 1.01
N LEU A 165 -1.52 -9.71 0.34
CA LEU A 165 -2.28 -10.64 -0.50
C LEU A 165 -3.23 -11.56 0.29
N SER A 166 -3.08 -11.63 1.61
CA SER A 166 -3.95 -12.44 2.48
C SER A 166 -5.20 -11.69 2.96
N LEU A 167 -5.30 -10.40 2.65
CA LEU A 167 -6.40 -9.57 3.08
C LEU A 167 -7.68 -9.82 2.28
N PRO A 168 -8.85 -9.47 2.84
CA PRO A 168 -10.12 -9.59 2.13
C PRO A 168 -10.14 -8.75 0.84
N GLU A 169 -10.86 -9.21 -0.18
CA GLU A 169 -10.94 -8.56 -1.50
C GLU A 169 -11.58 -7.17 -1.45
N GLU A 170 -12.31 -6.84 -0.37
CA GLU A 170 -12.93 -5.53 -0.18
C GLU A 170 -11.94 -4.44 0.21
N ILE A 171 -10.68 -4.80 0.52
CA ILE A 171 -9.63 -3.87 0.89
C ILE A 171 -8.86 -3.46 -0.36
N THR A 172 -8.66 -2.15 -0.52
CA THR A 172 -7.80 -1.65 -1.60
C THR A 172 -6.34 -1.95 -1.26
N LEU A 173 -5.68 -2.72 -2.11
CA LEU A 173 -4.29 -3.14 -1.92
C LEU A 173 -3.36 -2.33 -2.83
N ILE A 174 -2.33 -1.73 -2.26
CA ILE A 174 -1.27 -1.01 -2.98
C ILE A 174 0.07 -1.61 -2.58
N PHE A 175 0.94 -1.80 -3.57
CA PHE A 175 2.33 -2.16 -3.34
C PHE A 175 3.24 -1.04 -3.85
N ASP A 176 4.16 -0.58 -3.00
CA ASP A 176 5.08 0.52 -3.25
C ASP A 176 6.50 0.08 -2.85
N GLU A 177 7.42 -0.04 -3.82
CA GLU A 177 8.82 -0.49 -3.64
C GLU A 177 9.84 0.55 -4.16
#